data_AF-A0A9X2LZ20-F1
#
_entry.id   AF-A0A9X2LZ20-F1
#
_cell.length_a   1.000
_cell.length_b   1.000
_cell.length_c   1.000
_cell.angle_alpha   90.00
_cell.angle_beta   90.00
_cell.angle_gamma   90.00
#
_symmetry.space_group_name_H-M   'P 1'
#
loop_
_entity.id
_entity.type
_entity.pdbx_description
1 polymer ?
#
loop_
_entity_poly.entity_id
_entity_poly.type
_entity_poly.pdbx_seq_one_letter_code
_entity_poly.pdbx_strand_id
1 'polypeptide(L)'
;MGGMDHGSASPMPGMMDDQQMNEMKHASGRAFDTMFLTMMIKHHEGAVQLGKAEKKQGAYGPAKALADDIITTRTAQIIQMRKMPGTD
;
A
#
# COMPACT_ATOMS: atom_id res chain seq x y z
N MET A 1 25.20 19.80 1.74
CA MET A 1 23.74 19.69 1.66
C MET A 1 23.36 18.47 2.46
N GLY A 2 22.88 18.66 3.69
CA GLY A 2 22.62 17.58 4.65
C GLY A 2 21.34 16.84 4.29
N GLY A 3 21.42 15.51 4.31
CA GLY A 3 20.28 14.62 4.18
C GLY A 3 19.29 14.89 5.32
N MET A 4 18.03 15.12 4.96
CA MET A 4 16.94 15.17 5.91
C MET A 4 16.65 13.74 6.34
N ASP A 5 17.21 13.34 7.49
CA ASP A 5 16.81 12.13 8.21
C ASP A 5 15.29 12.14 8.42
N HIS A 6 14.58 11.20 7.77
CA HIS A 6 13.18 10.89 8.04
C HIS A 6 13.03 10.12 9.37
N GLY A 7 13.48 10.74 10.45
CA GLY A 7 13.33 10.22 11.81
C GLY A 7 11.87 10.33 12.30
N SER A 8 11.35 9.20 12.82
CA SER A 8 10.20 9.09 13.73
C SER A 8 8.75 9.07 13.18
N ALA A 9 8.52 8.58 11.95
CA ALA A 9 7.22 7.98 11.65
C ALA A 9 7.34 6.45 11.81
N SER A 10 6.53 5.84 12.67
CA SER A 10 6.44 4.37 12.69
C SER A 10 6.09 3.88 11.28
N PRO A 11 6.75 2.83 10.77
CA PRO A 11 6.47 2.34 9.42
C PRO A 11 4.98 2.00 9.31
N MET A 12 4.29 2.75 8.45
CA MET A 12 2.86 2.51 8.19
C MET A 12 2.71 1.18 7.44
N PRO A 13 1.74 0.33 7.82
CA PRO A 13 1.54 -0.95 7.15
C PRO A 13 1.44 -0.79 5.63
N GLY A 14 2.25 -1.56 4.90
CA GLY A 14 2.21 -1.59 3.43
C GLY A 14 2.95 -0.45 2.71
N MET A 15 3.64 0.45 3.41
CA MET A 15 4.53 1.40 2.73
C MET A 15 5.83 0.72 2.28
N MET A 16 6.33 1.13 1.12
CA MET A 16 7.65 0.71 0.64
C MET A 16 8.74 1.46 1.39
N ASP A 17 9.86 0.78 1.68
CA ASP A 17 11.07 1.44 2.15
C ASP A 17 11.90 2.01 0.97
N ASP A 18 12.89 2.85 1.31
CA ASP A 18 13.73 3.52 0.32
C ASP A 18 14.55 2.53 -0.53
N GLN A 19 14.93 1.38 0.03
CA GLN A 19 15.69 0.37 -0.67
C GLN A 19 14.82 -0.32 -1.73
N GLN A 20 13.60 -0.71 -1.37
CA GLN A 20 12.61 -1.29 -2.27
C GLN A 20 12.28 -0.33 -3.42
N MET A 21 12.13 0.95 -3.12
CA MET A 21 11.92 1.99 -4.15
C MET A 21 13.12 2.10 -5.09
N ASN A 22 14.34 2.00 -4.57
CA ASN A 22 15.54 2.04 -5.40
C ASN A 22 15.66 0.80 -6.30
N GLU A 23 15.41 -0.40 -5.74
CA GLU A 23 15.40 -1.65 -6.51
C GLU A 23 14.39 -1.60 -7.67
N MET A 24 13.17 -1.10 -7.40
CA MET A 24 12.14 -0.98 -8.43
C MET A 24 12.53 -0.01 -9.56
N LYS A 25 13.22 1.11 -9.26
CA LYS A 25 13.69 2.07 -10.28
C LYS A 25 14.67 1.46 -11.29
N HIS A 26 15.38 0.41 -10.88
CA HIS A 26 16.34 -0.30 -11.72
C HIS A 26 15.77 -1.58 -12.36
N ALA A 27 14.56 -2.00 -11.96
CA ALA A 27 13.88 -3.14 -12.55
C ALA A 27 13.23 -2.78 -13.89
N SER A 28 13.09 -3.77 -14.77
CA SER A 28 12.36 -3.61 -16.03
C SER A 28 11.67 -4.91 -16.46
N GLY A 29 10.70 -4.79 -17.36
CA GLY A 29 9.90 -5.92 -17.85
C GLY A 29 9.24 -6.69 -16.70
N ARG A 30 9.25 -8.02 -16.79
CA ARG A 30 8.60 -8.90 -15.80
C ARG A 30 9.10 -8.69 -14.37
N ALA A 31 10.39 -8.37 -14.18
CA ALA A 31 10.93 -8.12 -12.86
C ALA A 31 10.30 -6.86 -12.21
N PHE A 32 10.09 -5.81 -13.00
CA PHE A 32 9.38 -4.62 -12.56
C PHE A 32 7.92 -4.94 -12.24
N ASP A 33 7.22 -5.64 -13.13
CA ASP A 33 5.79 -5.97 -12.94
C ASP A 33 5.57 -6.76 -11.64
N THR A 34 6.41 -7.77 -11.37
CA THR A 34 6.35 -8.55 -10.13
C THR A 34 6.62 -7.71 -8.89
N MET A 35 7.66 -6.87 -8.90
CA MET A 35 7.97 -5.99 -7.79
C MET A 35 6.83 -5.01 -7.53
N PHE A 36 6.32 -4.36 -8.58
CA PHE A 36 5.23 -3.40 -8.49
C PHE A 36 3.96 -4.04 -7.93
N LEU A 37 3.52 -5.16 -8.49
CA LEU A 37 2.30 -5.84 -8.04
C LEU A 37 2.42 -6.36 -6.60
N THR A 38 3.55 -6.97 -6.25
CA THR A 38 3.80 -7.48 -4.89
C THR A 38 3.69 -6.34 -3.87
N MET A 39 4.30 -5.20 -4.16
CA MET A 39 4.31 -4.07 -3.24
C MET A 39 2.98 -3.32 -3.22
N MET A 40 2.28 -3.17 -4.36
CA MET A 40 0.94 -2.56 -4.38
C MET A 40 -0.10 -3.41 -3.67
N ILE A 41 -0.01 -4.74 -3.74
CA ILE A 41 -0.85 -5.62 -2.92
C ILE A 41 -0.64 -5.34 -1.43
N LYS A 42 0.62 -5.31 -0.96
CA LYS A 42 0.94 -5.01 0.44
C LYS A 42 0.47 -3.62 0.85
N HIS A 43 0.65 -2.62 -0.01
CA HIS A 43 0.18 -1.25 0.22
C HIS A 43 -1.34 -1.18 0.39
N HIS A 44 -2.09 -1.88 -0.46
CA HIS A 44 -3.54 -1.95 -0.36
C HIS A 44 -4.01 -2.74 0.86
N GLU A 45 -3.32 -3.82 1.24
CA GLU A 45 -3.61 -4.56 2.48
C GLU A 45 -3.43 -3.67 3.72
N GLY A 46 -2.40 -2.84 3.73
CA GLY A 46 -2.19 -1.81 4.76
C GLY A 46 -3.31 -0.77 4.80
N ALA A 47 -3.73 -0.25 3.65
CA ALA A 47 -4.86 0.67 3.55
C ALA A 47 -6.18 0.05 4.04
N VAL A 48 -6.43 -1.23 3.77
CA VAL A 48 -7.59 -1.96 4.29
C VAL A 48 -7.54 -2.09 5.81
N GLN A 49 -6.37 -2.38 6.38
CA GLN A 49 -6.19 -2.44 7.84
C GLN A 49 -6.48 -1.08 8.50
N LEU A 50 -5.96 0.01 7.94
CA LEU A 50 -6.20 1.36 8.43
C LEU A 50 -7.68 1.76 8.28
N GLY A 51 -8.31 1.47 7.15
CA GLY A 51 -9.74 1.70 6.96
C GLY A 51 -10.58 0.95 7.99
N LYS A 52 -10.24 -0.31 8.31
CA LYS A 52 -10.92 -1.08 9.36
C LYS A 52 -10.73 -0.45 10.74
N ALA A 53 -9.54 0.08 11.03
CA ALA A 53 -9.27 0.78 12.29
C ALA A 53 -10.12 2.05 12.41
N GLU A 54 -10.17 2.88 11.37
CA GLU A 54 -10.97 4.11 11.34
C GLU A 54 -12.47 3.82 11.48
N LYS A 55 -12.99 2.78 10.80
CA LYS A 55 -14.38 2.35 10.98
C LYS A 55 -14.70 1.98 12.43
N LYS A 56 -13.77 1.30 13.09
CA LYS A 56 -13.95 0.79 14.45
C LYS A 56 -13.78 1.89 15.51
N GLN A 57 -12.82 2.78 15.34
CA GLN A 57 -12.34 3.68 16.39
C GLN A 57 -12.60 5.16 16.09
N GLY A 58 -12.83 5.51 14.82
CA GLY A 58 -13.06 6.88 14.38
C GLY A 58 -14.38 7.46 14.88
N ALA A 59 -14.37 8.77 15.10
CA ALA A 59 -15.52 9.55 15.58
C ALA A 59 -16.14 10.43 14.48
N TYR A 60 -15.39 10.80 13.45
CA TYR A 60 -15.86 11.69 12.39
C TYR A 60 -16.59 10.90 11.30
N GLY A 61 -17.91 11.07 11.20
CA GLY A 61 -18.77 10.31 10.28
C GLY A 61 -18.27 10.26 8.83
N PRO A 62 -17.92 11.39 8.19
CA PRO A 62 -17.40 11.40 6.82
C PRO A 62 -16.09 10.61 6.66
N ALA A 63 -15.19 10.59 7.66
CA ALA A 63 -13.98 9.78 7.59
C ALA A 63 -14.29 8.27 7.65
N LYS A 64 -15.29 7.86 8.42
CA LYS A 64 -15.74 6.46 8.46
C LYS A 64 -16.38 6.02 7.15
N ALA A 65 -17.15 6.90 6.50
CA ALA A 65 -17.71 6.64 5.19
C ALA A 65 -16.61 6.48 4.13
N LEU A 66 -15.61 7.37 4.14
CA LEU A 66 -14.43 7.23 3.28
C LEU A 66 -13.67 5.92 3.57
N ALA A 67 -13.56 5.52 4.83
CA ALA A 67 -12.92 4.26 5.20
C ALA A 67 -13.65 3.03 4.62
N ASP A 68 -14.98 3.06 4.55
CA ASP A 68 -15.79 2.03 3.87
C ASP A 68 -15.47 1.94 2.37
N ASP A 69 -15.41 3.09 1.70
CA ASP A 69 -15.06 3.16 0.27
C ASP A 69 -13.63 2.64 0.02
N ILE A 70 -12.68 3.01 0.89
CA ILE A 70 -11.30 2.53 0.81
C ILE A 70 -11.24 1.01 0.99
N ILE A 71 -11.91 0.44 2.00
CA ILE A 71 -11.91 -1.02 2.23
C ILE A 71 -12.44 -1.74 0.99
N THR A 72 -13.57 -1.29 0.46
CA THR A 72 -14.24 -1.91 -0.68
C THR A 72 -13.37 -1.86 -1.93
N THR A 73 -12.89 -0.66 -2.29
CA THR A 73 -12.11 -0.45 -3.52
C THR A 73 -10.74 -1.11 -3.47
N ARG A 74 -10.00 -1.00 -2.35
CA ARG A 74 -8.67 -1.61 -2.20
C ARG A 74 -8.76 -3.14 -2.17
N THR A 75 -9.80 -3.71 -1.56
CA THR A 75 -10.03 -5.17 -1.59
C THR A 75 -10.27 -5.68 -3.01
N ALA A 76 -11.09 -4.96 -3.79
CA ALA A 76 -11.31 -5.31 -5.19
C ALA A 76 -10.03 -5.22 -6.02
N GLN A 77 -9.21 -4.17 -5.82
CA GLN A 77 -7.93 -3.99 -6.49
C GLN A 77 -6.91 -5.09 -6.13
N ILE A 78 -6.86 -5.54 -4.87
CA ILE A 78 -6.03 -6.69 -4.46
C ILE A 78 -6.43 -7.95 -5.26
N ILE A 79 -7.73 -8.22 -5.38
CA ILE A 79 -8.24 -9.37 -6.14
C ILE A 79 -7.86 -9.27 -7.63
N GLN A 80 -7.92 -8.07 -8.20
CA GLN A 80 -7.52 -7.84 -9.59
C GLN A 80 -6.02 -8.04 -9.78
N MET A 81 -5.18 -7.45 -8.92
CA MET A 81 -3.72 -7.58 -9.01
C MET A 81 -3.24 -9.02 -8.85
N ARG A 82 -3.83 -9.81 -7.94
CA ARG A 82 -3.51 -11.24 -7.77
C ARG A 82 -3.87 -12.13 -8.97
N LYS A 83 -4.59 -11.60 -9.96
CA LYS A 83 -4.90 -12.29 -11.23
C LYS A 83 -3.99 -11.84 -12.37
N MET A 84 -3.14 -10.84 -12.15
CA MET A 84 -2.24 -10.34 -13.18
C MET A 84 -0.99 -11.25 -13.28
N PRO A 85 -0.43 -11.41 -14.49
CA PRO A 85 0.88 -12.04 -14.63
C PRO A 85 1.93 -11.28 -13.82
N GLY A 86 2.80 -11.98 -13.08
CA GLY A 86 3.80 -11.40 -12.21
C GLY A 86 3.49 -11.52 -10.71
N THR A 87 2.36 -12.11 -10.32
CA THR A 87 2.02 -12.46 -8.92
C THR A 87 2.09 -13.96 -8.63
N ASP A 88 2.59 -14.75 -9.60
CA ASP A 88 2.81 -16.19 -9.61
C ASP A 88 4.20 -16.61 -9.08
#